data_AF-A0A382VSF2-F1
#
_entry.id   AF-A0A382VSF2-F1
#
_cell.length_a   1.000
_cell.length_b   1.000
_cell.length_c   1.000
_cell.angle_alpha   90.00
_cell.angle_beta   90.00
_cell.angle_gamma   90.00
#
_symmetry.space_group_name_H-M   'P 1'
#
loop_
_entity.id
_entity.type
_entity.pdbx_description
1 polymer ?
#
loop_
_entity_poly.entity_id
_entity_poly.type
_entity_poly.pdbx_seq_one_letter_code
_entity_poly.pdbx_strand_id
1 'polypeptide(L)'
;RYPMRDRFKKMCKDLDTEFSENLMLSLTSFIDITNDEDFQEIIDRINKFKADVAIFDPLSKFHSVEENSASAMSNLYGRIRQLIETLEISVIIVHHTGKIVQRGGRGSNTTQAEYDSCIMLNSDNDNTKIYFDMRHVETPSPTKLRFNSDTLWFEKRDGMLVILENAGGMMDKKEFFERCGMSRATAYRDLKKAKEKNMVKDEDGVLELLEHK
;
A
#
# COMPACT_ATOMS: atom_id res chain seq x y z
N ARG A 1 -4.92 25.19 8.04
CA ARG A 1 -5.80 24.10 7.52
C ARG A 1 -4.93 22.85 7.45
N TYR A 2 -5.25 21.76 8.15
CA TYR A 2 -4.41 20.56 8.20
C TYR A 2 -4.81 19.61 7.06
N PRO A 3 -4.11 19.61 5.91
CA PRO A 3 -4.52 18.80 4.74
C PRO A 3 -4.58 17.30 5.07
N MET A 4 -3.70 16.78 5.92
CA MET A 4 -3.71 15.38 6.33
C MET A 4 -4.93 15.00 7.15
N ARG A 5 -5.38 15.87 8.05
CA ARG A 5 -6.58 15.61 8.87
C ARG A 5 -7.83 15.52 8.01
N ASP A 6 -7.97 16.43 7.04
CA ASP A 6 -9.11 16.44 6.13
C ASP A 6 -9.08 15.22 5.19
N ARG A 7 -7.87 14.79 4.76
CA ARG A 7 -7.69 13.55 4.00
C ARG A 7 -8.07 12.31 4.81
N PHE A 8 -7.57 12.18 6.03
CA PHE A 8 -7.86 11.04 6.89
C PHE A 8 -9.36 10.91 7.17
N LYS A 9 -10.02 12.02 7.54
CA LYS A 9 -11.49 12.05 7.71
C LYS A 9 -12.24 11.58 6.47
N LYS A 10 -11.74 11.89 5.28
CA LYS A 10 -12.34 11.49 4.01
C LYS A 10 -12.13 9.99 3.74
N MET A 11 -10.94 9.46 4.02
CA MET A 11 -10.64 8.03 3.89
C MET A 11 -11.47 7.18 4.87
N CYS A 12 -11.69 7.67 6.09
CA CYS A 12 -12.42 6.95 7.13
C CYS A 12 -13.94 6.92 6.94
N LYS A 13 -14.51 7.63 5.94
CA LYS A 13 -15.97 7.62 5.72
C LYS A 13 -16.52 6.23 5.41
N ASP A 14 -15.72 5.44 4.70
CA ASP A 14 -16.10 4.11 4.21
C ASP A 14 -15.42 2.99 5.01
N LEU A 15 -14.68 3.34 6.08
CA LEU A 15 -14.09 2.36 6.98
C LEU A 15 -15.14 1.92 8.00
N ASP A 16 -15.21 0.61 8.21
CA ASP A 16 -15.98 0.04 9.30
C ASP A 16 -15.38 0.49 10.63
N THR A 17 -16.15 1.28 11.38
CA THR A 17 -15.71 1.84 12.66
C THR A 17 -15.71 0.80 13.78
N GLU A 18 -16.24 -0.41 13.56
CA GLU A 18 -16.21 -1.52 14.51
C GLU A 18 -14.78 -1.84 14.97
N PHE A 19 -13.78 -1.68 14.10
CA PHE A 19 -12.37 -1.94 14.41
C PHE A 19 -11.58 -0.68 14.79
N SER A 20 -12.23 0.47 14.93
CA SER A 20 -11.53 1.74 15.19
C SER A 20 -10.81 1.77 16.54
N GLU A 21 -11.26 0.98 17.51
CA GLU A 21 -10.62 0.82 18.82
C GLU A 21 -9.27 0.07 18.74
N ASN A 22 -9.07 -0.73 17.68
CA ASN A 22 -7.83 -1.49 17.45
C ASN A 22 -6.76 -0.69 16.70
N LEU A 23 -7.02 0.59 16.38
CA LEU A 23 -6.08 1.47 15.71
C LEU A 23 -5.63 2.59 16.64
N MET A 24 -4.35 2.57 17.00
CA MET A 24 -3.71 3.67 17.71
C MET A 24 -2.82 4.48 16.75
N LEU A 25 -2.95 5.81 16.80
CA LEU A 25 -2.04 6.74 16.11
C LEU A 25 -1.16 7.48 17.12
N SER A 26 0.15 7.24 17.07
CA SER A 26 1.14 8.03 17.81
C SER A 26 1.77 9.07 16.89
N LEU A 27 1.44 10.34 17.11
CA LEU A 27 2.00 11.45 16.34
C LEU A 27 3.29 11.94 17.00
N THR A 28 4.39 11.25 16.73
CA THR A 28 5.73 11.63 17.20
C THR A 28 6.44 12.46 16.11
N SER A 29 7.09 13.56 16.47
CA SER A 29 7.88 14.37 15.52
C SER A 29 9.19 13.70 15.07
N PHE A 30 9.81 12.93 15.97
CA PHE A 30 11.03 12.14 15.79
C PHE A 30 11.28 11.28 17.04
N ILE A 31 11.72 10.02 16.90
CA ILE A 31 12.14 9.13 18.00
C ILE A 31 13.17 8.14 17.48
N ASP A 32 14.38 8.11 18.02
CA ASP A 32 15.48 7.32 17.44
C ASP A 32 15.52 5.91 18.02
N ILE A 33 15.14 4.90 17.23
CA ILE A 33 15.13 3.50 17.66
C ILE A 33 16.54 2.95 17.99
N THR A 34 17.59 3.65 17.58
CA THR A 34 18.98 3.27 17.89
C THR A 34 19.46 3.82 19.24
N ASN A 35 18.76 4.83 19.78
CA ASN A 35 18.95 5.33 21.13
C ASN A 35 18.21 4.46 22.15
N ASP A 36 18.85 4.09 23.26
CA ASP A 36 18.28 3.15 24.23
C ASP A 36 17.05 3.69 24.98
N GLU A 37 17.01 4.98 25.30
CA GLU A 37 15.88 5.61 26.01
C GLU A 37 14.66 5.68 25.09
N ASP A 38 14.86 6.13 23.85
CA ASP A 38 13.82 6.19 22.82
C ASP A 38 13.33 4.77 22.45
N PHE A 39 14.23 3.79 22.37
CA PHE A 39 13.88 2.39 22.13
C PHE A 39 13.00 1.83 23.24
N GLN A 40 13.33 2.11 24.50
CA GLN A 40 12.51 1.71 25.64
C GLN A 40 11.14 2.40 25.61
N GLU A 41 11.07 3.68 25.22
CA GLU A 41 9.78 4.38 25.06
C GLU A 41 8.90 3.70 23.99
N ILE A 42 9.48 3.26 22.87
CA ILE A 42 8.76 2.49 21.84
C ILE A 42 8.19 1.19 22.44
N ILE A 43 9.01 0.43 23.17
CA ILE A 43 8.60 -0.81 23.84
C ILE A 43 7.44 -0.54 24.82
N ASP A 44 7.56 0.48 25.66
CA ASP A 44 6.56 0.83 26.66
C ASP A 44 5.23 1.21 26.00
N ARG A 45 5.28 1.93 24.87
CA ARG A 45 4.08 2.26 24.08
C ARG A 45 3.44 0.99 23.52
N ILE A 46 4.20 0.12 22.86
CA ILE A 46 3.67 -1.13 22.29
C ILE A 46 3.00 -1.98 23.37
N ASN A 47 3.68 -2.17 24.51
CA ASN A 47 3.15 -2.95 25.64
C ASN A 47 1.92 -2.33 26.28
N LYS A 48 1.91 -1.01 26.48
CA LYS A 48 0.77 -0.28 27.05
C LYS A 48 -0.50 -0.49 26.24
N PHE A 49 -0.38 -0.54 24.91
CA PHE A 49 -1.50 -0.72 24.00
C PHE A 49 -1.71 -2.16 23.54
N LYS A 50 -0.85 -3.09 23.96
CA LYS A 50 -0.88 -4.50 23.58
C LYS A 50 -0.99 -4.68 22.06
N ALA A 51 -0.18 -3.94 21.31
CA ALA A 51 -0.26 -3.95 19.86
C ALA A 51 0.35 -5.23 19.29
N ASP A 52 -0.41 -5.95 18.46
CA ASP A 52 0.09 -7.12 17.70
C ASP A 52 0.89 -6.70 16.45
N VAL A 53 0.68 -5.46 15.98
CA VAL A 53 1.32 -4.89 14.79
C VAL A 53 1.80 -3.47 15.08
N ALA A 54 3.08 -3.19 14.81
CA ALA A 54 3.65 -1.85 14.85
C ALA A 54 3.99 -1.35 13.45
N ILE A 55 3.55 -0.13 13.11
CA ILE A 55 3.80 0.50 11.81
C ILE A 55 4.68 1.74 12.01
N PHE A 56 5.87 1.74 11.40
CA PHE A 56 6.81 2.86 11.42
C PHE A 56 6.76 3.61 10.08
N ASP A 57 6.18 4.80 10.06
CA ASP A 57 5.98 5.59 8.83
C ASP A 57 6.34 7.09 8.98
N PRO A 58 7.32 7.61 8.22
CA PRO A 58 8.34 6.89 7.46
C PRO A 58 9.52 6.50 8.36
N LEU A 59 10.27 5.46 7.99
CA LEU A 59 11.46 4.97 8.73
C LEU A 59 12.46 6.10 9.05
N SER A 60 12.62 7.08 8.16
CA SER A 60 13.53 8.22 8.33
C SER A 60 13.18 9.16 9.49
N LYS A 61 12.01 8.99 10.12
CA LYS A 61 11.62 9.67 11.37
C LYS A 61 11.99 8.88 12.63
N PHE A 62 12.52 7.68 12.45
CA PHE A 62 12.81 6.74 13.52
C PHE A 62 14.31 6.45 13.72
N HIS A 63 15.19 7.17 13.03
CA HIS A 63 16.63 7.03 13.21
C HIS A 63 17.39 8.29 12.77
N SER A 64 18.61 8.45 13.27
CA SER A 64 19.59 9.43 12.80
C SER A 64 20.76 8.81 12.02
N VAL A 65 20.71 7.49 11.75
CA VAL A 65 21.81 6.76 11.10
C VAL A 65 22.02 7.15 9.64
N GLU A 66 23.27 7.00 9.16
CA GLU A 66 23.63 7.17 7.76
C GLU A 66 23.10 6.01 6.90
N GLU A 67 22.07 6.25 6.10
CA GLU A 67 21.40 5.22 5.28
C GLU A 67 22.32 4.55 4.24
N ASN A 68 23.39 5.24 3.82
CA ASN A 68 24.39 4.68 2.91
C ASN A 68 25.38 3.74 3.60
N SER A 69 25.39 3.72 4.94
CA SER A 69 26.25 2.85 5.74
C SER A 69 25.54 1.52 6.01
N ALA A 70 26.01 0.47 5.35
CA ALA A 70 25.48 -0.87 5.53
C ALA A 70 25.52 -1.32 7.00
N SER A 71 26.59 -0.99 7.73
CA SER A 71 26.72 -1.34 9.15
C SER A 71 25.75 -0.56 10.04
N ALA A 72 25.55 0.73 9.77
CA ALA A 72 24.61 1.55 10.53
C ALA A 72 23.16 1.08 10.32
N MET A 73 22.80 0.75 9.08
CA MET A 73 21.50 0.16 8.75
C MET A 73 21.32 -1.24 9.34
N SER A 74 22.36 -2.08 9.35
CA SER A 74 22.28 -3.39 10.02
C SER A 74 22.03 -3.27 11.52
N ASN A 75 22.62 -2.28 12.20
CA ASN A 75 22.33 -2.02 13.61
C ASN A 75 20.88 -1.56 13.83
N LEU A 76 20.39 -0.67 12.95
CA LEU A 76 19.00 -0.23 12.95
C LEU A 76 18.03 -1.41 12.81
N TYR A 77 18.23 -2.27 11.80
CA TYR A 77 17.39 -3.45 11.59
C TYR A 77 17.55 -4.48 12.72
N GLY A 78 18.72 -4.57 13.34
CA GLY A 78 18.94 -5.37 14.55
C GLY A 78 18.02 -4.98 15.70
N ARG A 79 17.81 -3.68 15.94
CA ARG A 79 16.85 -3.19 16.96
C ARG A 79 15.41 -3.53 16.60
N ILE A 80 15.05 -3.47 15.31
CA ILE A 80 13.72 -3.86 14.85
C ILE A 80 13.49 -5.35 15.04
N ARG A 81 14.48 -6.20 14.71
CA ARG A 81 14.42 -7.65 14.99
C ARG A 81 14.27 -7.93 16.48
N GLN A 82 15.00 -7.20 17.32
CA GLN A 82 14.84 -7.31 18.77
C GLN A 82 13.41 -6.99 19.22
N LEU A 83 12.74 -5.98 18.65
CA LEU A 83 11.33 -5.71 18.94
C LEU A 83 10.42 -6.88 18.56
N ILE A 84 10.59 -7.40 17.33
CA ILE A 84 9.80 -8.54 16.82
C ILE A 84 9.96 -9.75 17.74
N GLU A 85 11.20 -10.12 18.04
CA GLU A 85 11.52 -11.33 18.82
C GLU A 85 11.12 -11.20 20.29
N THR A 86 11.27 -10.01 20.89
CA THR A 86 11.00 -9.81 22.33
C THR A 86 9.51 -9.61 22.61
N LEU A 87 8.79 -8.95 21.71
CA LEU A 87 7.38 -8.60 21.91
C LEU A 87 6.43 -9.52 21.15
N GLU A 88 6.95 -10.41 20.31
CA GLU A 88 6.18 -11.34 19.47
C GLU A 88 5.17 -10.62 18.53
N ILE A 89 5.56 -9.47 18.01
CA ILE A 89 4.73 -8.61 17.14
C ILE A 89 5.14 -8.68 15.67
N SER A 90 4.25 -8.27 14.78
CA SER A 90 4.60 -7.93 13.40
C SER A 90 5.04 -6.47 13.28
N VAL A 91 6.07 -6.19 12.48
CA VAL A 91 6.52 -4.83 12.20
C VAL A 91 6.38 -4.51 10.71
N ILE A 92 5.73 -3.38 10.40
CA ILE A 92 5.64 -2.81 9.05
C ILE A 92 6.47 -1.53 9.02
N ILE A 93 7.37 -1.42 8.04
CA ILE A 93 8.22 -0.26 7.85
C ILE A 93 7.87 0.40 6.52
N VAL A 94 7.57 1.70 6.55
CA VAL A 94 7.43 2.50 5.34
C VAL A 94 8.75 3.22 5.09
N HIS A 95 9.46 2.81 4.04
CA HIS A 95 10.74 3.39 3.67
C HIS A 95 10.69 3.95 2.25
N HIS A 96 11.13 5.20 2.10
CA HIS A 96 11.21 5.82 0.78
C HIS A 96 12.45 5.30 0.05
N THR A 97 12.25 4.58 -1.06
CA THR A 97 13.36 4.28 -1.96
C THR A 97 13.71 5.54 -2.74
N GLY A 98 14.96 6.00 -2.67
CA GLY A 98 15.43 7.08 -3.54
C GLY A 98 15.18 6.78 -5.03
N LYS A 99 15.22 7.81 -5.89
CA LYS A 99 15.08 7.65 -7.36
C LYS A 99 16.25 6.86 -7.95
N ILE A 100 16.26 5.54 -7.85
CA ILE A 100 17.22 4.68 -8.56
C ILE A 100 16.45 3.54 -9.23
N VAL A 101 15.81 3.87 -10.36
CA VAL A 101 15.05 2.92 -11.20
C VAL A 101 15.95 2.27 -12.28
N GLN A 102 17.26 2.60 -12.35
CA GLN A 102 18.13 2.09 -13.43
C GLN A 102 19.56 1.76 -13.00
N ARG A 103 19.71 0.92 -11.97
CA ARG A 103 20.93 0.09 -11.89
C ARG A 103 20.54 -1.33 -11.50
N GLY A 104 20.31 -2.16 -12.52
CA GLY A 104 20.60 -3.58 -12.37
C GLY A 104 22.06 -3.71 -11.94
N GLY A 105 22.29 -4.41 -10.83
CA GLY A 105 23.61 -4.61 -10.23
C GLY A 105 23.74 -3.95 -8.86
N ARG A 106 23.56 -4.77 -7.82
CA ARG A 106 24.19 -4.66 -6.48
C ARG A 106 24.39 -3.23 -5.97
N GLY A 107 23.32 -2.60 -5.47
CA GLY A 107 23.38 -1.35 -4.74
C GLY A 107 22.51 -1.43 -3.49
N SER A 108 23.15 -1.53 -2.32
CA SER A 108 22.54 -1.63 -0.98
C SER A 108 21.68 -2.90 -0.73
N ASN A 109 22.32 -4.07 -0.68
CA ASN A 109 21.71 -5.36 -0.32
C ASN A 109 21.21 -5.45 1.14
N THR A 110 21.49 -4.48 2.02
CA THR A 110 21.22 -4.63 3.45
C THR A 110 19.73 -4.68 3.76
N THR A 111 18.92 -3.75 3.24
CA THR A 111 17.47 -3.77 3.47
C THR A 111 16.80 -5.01 2.88
N GLN A 112 17.26 -5.50 1.71
CA GLN A 112 16.72 -6.71 1.08
C GLN A 112 17.00 -7.98 1.90
N ALA A 113 18.09 -8.01 2.65
CA ALA A 113 18.42 -9.13 3.52
C ALA A 113 17.57 -9.15 4.80
N GLU A 114 16.93 -8.05 5.18
CA GLU A 114 16.31 -7.90 6.51
C GLU A 114 14.78 -8.08 6.50
N TYR A 115 14.10 -7.91 5.35
CA TYR A 115 12.66 -8.17 5.28
C TYR A 115 12.31 -9.62 4.92
N ASP A 116 11.21 -10.11 5.47
CA ASP A 116 10.58 -11.37 5.05
C ASP A 116 9.61 -11.16 3.88
N SER A 117 9.05 -9.96 3.77
CA SER A 117 8.14 -9.54 2.71
C SER A 117 8.32 -8.07 2.41
N CYS A 118 8.36 -7.71 1.13
CA CYS A 118 8.43 -6.34 0.65
C CYS A 118 7.31 -6.06 -0.35
N ILE A 119 6.62 -4.93 -0.13
CA ILE A 119 5.61 -4.40 -1.04
C ILE A 119 6.13 -3.07 -1.56
N MET A 120 6.41 -3.00 -2.87
CA MET A 120 6.93 -1.80 -3.51
C MET A 120 5.86 -1.14 -4.37
N LEU A 121 5.68 0.17 -4.20
CA LEU A 121 4.79 0.97 -5.04
C LEU A 121 5.60 1.81 -6.03
N ASN A 122 5.30 1.67 -7.32
CA ASN A 122 5.84 2.54 -8.36
C ASN A 122 4.69 3.28 -9.05
N SER A 123 4.70 4.61 -8.98
CA SER A 123 3.68 5.46 -9.55
C SER A 123 4.20 6.21 -10.77
N ASP A 124 3.52 6.03 -11.90
CA ASP A 124 3.72 6.78 -13.14
C ASP A 124 2.38 7.42 -13.55
N ASN A 125 2.27 8.74 -13.35
CA ASN A 125 1.04 9.51 -13.53
C ASN A 125 -0.12 8.91 -12.70
N ASP A 126 -1.24 8.55 -13.35
CA ASP A 126 -2.42 7.93 -12.72
C ASP A 126 -2.24 6.42 -12.46
N ASN A 127 -1.07 5.84 -12.78
CA ASN A 127 -0.84 4.40 -12.74
C ASN A 127 0.09 4.07 -11.57
N THR A 128 -0.43 3.40 -10.55
CA THR A 128 0.39 2.84 -9.49
C THR A 128 0.51 1.34 -9.72
N LYS A 129 1.72 0.79 -9.68
CA LYS A 129 1.97 -0.65 -9.71
C LYS A 129 2.50 -1.08 -8.35
N ILE A 130 1.91 -2.14 -7.81
CA ILE A 130 2.44 -2.86 -6.66
C ILE A 130 3.29 -4.02 -7.17
N TYR A 131 4.51 -4.12 -6.64
CA TYR A 131 5.39 -5.27 -6.76
C TYR A 131 5.54 -5.93 -5.40
N PHE A 132 5.77 -7.23 -5.42
CA PHE A 132 5.95 -8.05 -4.23
C PHE A 132 7.31 -8.73 -4.31
N ASP A 133 7.97 -8.85 -3.17
CA ASP A 133 9.13 -9.72 -2.98
C ASP A 133 8.92 -10.50 -1.68
N MET A 134 8.83 -11.82 -1.78
CA MET A 134 8.40 -12.71 -0.71
C MET A 134 9.48 -13.76 -0.45
N ARG A 135 9.86 -13.94 0.80
CA ARG A 135 10.88 -14.92 1.17
C ARG A 135 10.33 -16.34 1.40
N HIS A 136 9.12 -16.42 1.95
CA HIS A 136 8.56 -17.67 2.48
C HIS A 136 7.34 -18.19 1.71
N VAL A 137 6.85 -17.46 0.71
CA VAL A 137 5.67 -17.80 -0.08
C VAL A 137 5.90 -17.48 -1.56
N GLU A 138 5.06 -18.04 -2.43
CA GLU A 138 5.05 -17.69 -3.85
C GLU A 138 4.77 -16.19 -4.02
N THR A 139 5.65 -15.51 -4.76
CA THR A 139 5.54 -14.07 -4.99
C THR A 139 4.31 -13.77 -5.87
N PRO A 140 3.34 -12.98 -5.38
CA PRO A 140 2.17 -12.62 -6.16
C PRO A 140 2.53 -11.82 -7.42
N SER A 141 1.68 -11.93 -8.44
CA SER A 141 1.82 -11.13 -9.66
C SER A 141 1.68 -9.62 -9.37
N PRO A 142 2.46 -8.75 -10.04
CA PRO A 142 2.34 -7.31 -9.87
C PRO A 142 0.92 -6.81 -10.12
N THR A 143 0.39 -6.00 -9.20
CA THR A 143 -1.00 -5.51 -9.26
C THR A 143 -1.03 -4.05 -9.68
N LYS A 144 -1.88 -3.71 -10.66
CA LYS A 144 -2.12 -2.32 -11.06
C LYS A 144 -3.20 -1.70 -10.18
N LEU A 145 -2.85 -0.58 -9.57
CA LEU A 145 -3.73 0.27 -8.79
C LEU A 145 -3.96 1.62 -9.49
N ARG A 146 -5.06 2.25 -9.13
CA ARG A 146 -5.35 3.66 -9.42
C ARG A 146 -5.73 4.36 -8.12
N PHE A 147 -5.22 5.58 -7.93
CA PHE A 147 -5.68 6.44 -6.85
C PHE A 147 -7.02 7.10 -7.19
N ASN A 148 -8.04 6.90 -6.38
CA ASN A 148 -9.33 7.57 -6.51
C ASN A 148 -9.31 8.89 -5.73
N SER A 149 -9.30 10.03 -6.42
CA SER A 149 -9.28 11.36 -5.76
C SER A 149 -10.57 11.69 -5.00
N ASP A 150 -11.67 11.00 -5.30
CA ASP A 150 -12.98 11.21 -4.67
C ASP A 150 -13.11 10.48 -3.33
N THR A 151 -12.40 9.36 -3.12
CA THR A 151 -12.40 8.60 -1.86
C THR A 151 -11.05 8.67 -1.12
N LEU A 152 -9.98 9.03 -1.84
CA LEU A 152 -8.59 8.98 -1.41
C LEU A 152 -8.07 7.55 -1.12
N TRP A 153 -8.71 6.55 -1.70
CA TRP A 153 -8.27 5.15 -1.66
C TRP A 153 -7.61 4.71 -2.96
N PHE A 154 -6.74 3.71 -2.86
CA PHE A 154 -6.28 2.97 -4.04
C PHE A 154 -7.27 1.87 -4.39
N GLU A 155 -7.57 1.74 -5.68
CA GLU A 155 -8.49 0.74 -6.23
C GLU A 155 -7.75 -0.10 -7.26
N LYS A 156 -8.14 -1.37 -7.42
CA LYS A 156 -7.62 -2.22 -8.51
C LYS A 156 -8.01 -1.59 -9.85
N ARG A 157 -7.03 -1.33 -10.71
CA ARG A 157 -7.26 -0.68 -12.01
C ARG A 157 -8.12 -1.53 -12.94
N ASP A 158 -7.97 -2.84 -12.84
CA ASP A 158 -8.70 -3.80 -13.66
C ASP A 158 -10.01 -4.24 -12.98
N GLY A 159 -10.43 -3.60 -11.88
CA GLY A 159 -11.67 -3.94 -11.17
C GLY A 159 -12.88 -3.99 -12.11
N MET A 160 -12.96 -3.08 -13.09
CA MET A 160 -14.01 -3.10 -14.11
C MET A 160 -13.94 -4.32 -15.03
N LEU A 161 -12.75 -4.67 -15.54
CA LEU A 161 -12.59 -5.85 -16.41
C LEU A 161 -12.82 -7.14 -15.62
N VAL A 162 -12.32 -7.20 -14.40
CA VAL A 162 -12.55 -8.32 -13.46
C VAL A 162 -14.03 -8.49 -13.14
N ILE A 163 -14.80 -7.40 -13.01
CA ILE A 163 -16.26 -7.47 -12.82
C ILE A 163 -16.93 -8.10 -14.04
N LEU A 164 -16.52 -7.72 -15.24
CA LEU A 164 -17.03 -8.29 -16.48
C LEU A 164 -16.60 -9.75 -16.65
N GLU A 165 -15.32 -10.08 -16.43
CA GLU A 165 -14.76 -11.44 -16.46
C GLU A 165 -15.49 -12.36 -15.46
N ASN A 166 -15.68 -11.91 -14.22
CA ASN A 166 -16.40 -12.69 -13.19
C ASN A 166 -17.89 -12.89 -13.53
N ALA A 167 -18.46 -12.06 -14.40
CA ALA A 167 -19.81 -12.24 -14.92
C ALA A 167 -19.86 -13.03 -16.25
N GLY A 168 -18.75 -13.66 -16.64
CA GLY A 168 -18.67 -14.45 -17.87
C GLY A 168 -18.39 -13.62 -19.13
N GLY A 169 -17.82 -12.41 -18.96
CA GLY A 169 -17.42 -11.53 -20.05
C GLY A 169 -18.53 -10.60 -20.55
N MET A 170 -19.77 -10.70 -20.05
CA MET A 170 -20.88 -9.85 -20.49
C MET A 170 -21.77 -9.45 -19.31
N MET A 171 -22.18 -8.18 -19.23
CA MET A 171 -23.00 -7.67 -18.13
C MET A 171 -23.85 -6.47 -18.55
N ASP A 172 -25.08 -6.38 -18.02
CA ASP A 172 -25.89 -5.17 -18.15
C ASP A 172 -25.18 -3.95 -17.56
N LYS A 173 -25.15 -2.83 -18.28
CA LYS A 173 -24.45 -1.61 -17.87
C LYS A 173 -24.99 -1.03 -16.56
N LYS A 174 -26.29 -1.21 -16.29
CA LYS A 174 -26.91 -0.81 -15.00
C LYS A 174 -26.36 -1.65 -13.85
N GLU A 175 -26.34 -2.97 -14.02
CA GLU A 175 -25.78 -3.91 -13.06
C GLU A 175 -24.28 -3.67 -12.86
N PHE A 176 -23.55 -3.35 -13.92
CA PHE A 176 -22.15 -2.97 -13.85
C PHE A 176 -21.92 -1.77 -12.94
N PHE A 177 -22.73 -0.72 -13.06
CA PHE A 177 -22.61 0.46 -12.19
C PHE A 177 -23.01 0.19 -10.73
N GLU A 178 -23.86 -0.79 -10.47
CA GLU A 178 -24.19 -1.23 -9.11
C GLU A 178 -23.03 -2.04 -8.49
N ARG A 179 -22.41 -2.91 -9.28
CA ARG A 179 -21.31 -3.79 -8.83
C ARG A 179 -19.94 -3.12 -8.77
N CYS A 180 -19.71 -2.06 -9.54
CA CYS A 180 -18.38 -1.44 -9.63
C CYS A 180 -17.95 -0.68 -8.36
N GLY A 181 -18.88 -0.35 -7.46
CA GLY A 181 -18.56 0.31 -6.19
C GLY A 181 -17.88 1.68 -6.36
N MET A 182 -17.98 2.28 -7.54
CA MET A 182 -17.30 3.51 -7.95
C MET A 182 -18.31 4.59 -8.30
N SER A 183 -17.90 5.86 -8.24
CA SER A 183 -18.76 6.96 -8.68
C SER A 183 -19.10 6.81 -10.17
N ARG A 184 -20.35 7.15 -10.55
CA ARG A 184 -20.78 7.06 -11.96
C ARG A 184 -19.84 7.81 -12.90
N ALA A 185 -19.39 9.01 -12.52
CA ALA A 185 -18.49 9.81 -13.33
C ALA A 185 -17.15 9.09 -13.60
N THR A 186 -16.61 8.38 -12.62
CA THR A 186 -15.37 7.61 -12.77
C THR A 186 -15.60 6.35 -13.61
N ALA A 187 -16.66 5.60 -13.33
CA ALA A 187 -17.00 4.40 -14.10
C ALA A 187 -17.28 4.71 -15.59
N TYR A 188 -17.97 5.82 -15.91
CA TYR A 188 -18.14 6.26 -17.30
C TYR A 188 -16.81 6.63 -17.98
N ARG A 189 -15.91 7.29 -17.25
CA ARG A 189 -14.58 7.66 -17.77
C ARG A 189 -13.76 6.42 -18.09
N ASP A 190 -13.85 5.39 -17.26
CA ASP A 190 -13.13 4.14 -17.46
C ASP A 190 -13.70 3.32 -18.61
N LEU A 191 -15.03 3.23 -18.72
CA LEU A 191 -15.69 2.60 -19.87
C LEU A 191 -15.28 3.29 -21.17
N LYS A 192 -15.20 4.62 -21.17
CA LYS A 192 -14.72 5.37 -22.35
C LYS A 192 -13.29 4.97 -22.72
N LYS A 193 -12.37 4.92 -21.74
CA LYS A 193 -10.97 4.53 -21.98
C LYS A 193 -10.84 3.06 -22.41
N ALA A 194 -11.66 2.15 -21.88
CA ALA A 194 -11.65 0.74 -22.27
C ALA A 194 -12.15 0.53 -23.71
N LYS A 195 -13.19 1.27 -24.12
CA LYS A 195 -13.65 1.30 -25.51
C LYS A 195 -12.58 1.83 -26.47
N GLU A 196 -11.92 2.93 -26.10
CA GLU A 196 -10.82 3.51 -26.90
C GLU A 196 -9.66 2.52 -27.09
N LYS A 197 -9.48 1.57 -26.16
CA LYS A 197 -8.47 0.52 -26.22
C LYS A 197 -8.98 -0.80 -26.80
N ASN A 198 -10.22 -0.85 -27.31
CA ASN A 198 -10.89 -2.07 -27.79
C ASN A 198 -10.89 -3.22 -26.76
N MET A 199 -11.00 -2.90 -25.47
CA MET A 199 -11.06 -3.90 -24.40
C MET A 199 -12.51 -4.27 -24.05
N VAL A 200 -13.44 -3.36 -24.28
CA VAL A 200 -14.86 -3.52 -23.93
C VAL A 200 -15.72 -2.90 -25.03
N LYS A 201 -16.80 -3.59 -25.37
CA LYS A 201 -17.88 -3.14 -26.24
C LYS A 201 -19.08 -2.74 -25.38
N ASP A 202 -19.86 -1.75 -25.83
CA ASP A 202 -21.09 -1.31 -25.15
C ASP A 202 -22.14 -1.10 -26.24
N GLU A 203 -23.04 -2.06 -26.36
CA GLU A 203 -24.13 -2.07 -27.32
C GLU A 203 -25.44 -2.26 -26.57
N ASP A 204 -26.42 -1.41 -26.88
CA ASP A 204 -27.77 -1.46 -26.33
C ASP A 204 -27.86 -1.52 -24.79
N GLY A 205 -26.85 -0.97 -24.10
CA GLY A 205 -26.79 -0.96 -22.65
C GLY A 205 -26.21 -2.23 -22.02
N VAL A 206 -25.61 -3.11 -22.82
CA VAL A 206 -24.85 -4.29 -22.37
C VAL A 206 -23.36 -4.06 -22.63
N LEU A 207 -22.54 -4.36 -21.63
CA LEU A 207 -21.08 -4.31 -21.70
C LEU A 207 -20.54 -5.71 -21.98
N GLU A 208 -19.66 -5.83 -22.97
CA GLU A 208 -19.03 -7.10 -23.37
C GLU A 208 -17.50 -6.92 -23.38
N LEU A 209 -16.79 -7.84 -22.74
CA LEU A 209 -15.34 -7.89 -22.70
C LEU A 209 -14.83 -8.47 -24.03
N LEU A 210 -13.92 -7.75 -24.68
CA LEU A 210 -13.33 -8.20 -25.93
C LEU A 210 -12.02 -8.95 -25.60
N GLU A 211 -11.94 -10.23 -25.96
CA GLU A 211 -10.70 -11.01 -25.76
C GLU A 211 -9.53 -10.39 -26.54
N HIS A 212 -8.41 -10.16 -25.84
CA HIS A 212 -7.15 -9.86 -26.48
C HIS A 212 -6.62 -11.16 -27.13
N LYS A 213 -6.58 -11.21 -28.47
CA LYS A 213 -5.66 -12.11 -29.18
C LYS A 213 -4.21 -11.69 -28.96
#